data_AF-A0A538S242-F1
#
_entry.id   AF-A0A538S242-F1
#
_cell.length_a   1.000
_cell.length_b   1.000
_cell.length_c   1.000
_cell.angle_alpha   90.00
_cell.angle_beta   90.00
_cell.angle_gamma   90.00
#
_symmetry.space_group_name_H-M   'P 1'
#
loop_
_entity.id
_entity.type
_entity.pdbx_description
1 polymer ?
#
loop_
_entity_poly.entity_id
_entity_poly.type
_entity_poly.pdbx_seq_one_letter_code
_entity_poly.pdbx_strand_id
1 'polypeptide(L)' 'MSTVTVEISGPAAEKLRHLVEAEQRSEAEIVRDALEAYAPSKRRLPKGAGLYHSGRSDTCQNAEQILRDAVKEGKWP' A
#
# COMPACT_ATOMS: atom_id res chain seq x y z
N MET A 1 -21.46 9.22 -10.20
CA MET A 1 -21.55 7.83 -9.70
C MET A 1 -21.17 6.92 -10.85
N SER A 2 -20.22 6.02 -10.64
CA SER A 2 -19.75 5.08 -11.66
C SER A 2 -20.37 3.72 -11.37
N THR A 3 -21.08 3.14 -12.33
CA THR A 3 -21.63 1.78 -12.21
C THR A 3 -20.62 0.78 -12.76
N VAL A 4 -20.33 -0.26 -11.99
CA VAL A 4 -19.43 -1.36 -12.39
C VAL A 4 -20.22 -2.65 -12.30
N THR A 5 -20.23 -3.43 -13.39
CA THR A 5 -20.83 -4.75 -13.45
C THR A 5 -19.73 -5.80 -13.34
N VAL A 6 -19.88 -6.75 -12.41
CA VAL A 6 -18.94 -7.85 -12.20
C VAL A 6 -19.70 -9.16 -12.19
N GLU A 7 -19.17 -10.17 -12.86
CA GLU A 7 -19.70 -11.53 -12.78
C GLU A 7 -18.99 -12.28 -11.64
N ILE A 8 -19.77 -12.77 -10.68
CA ILE A 8 -19.27 -13.58 -9.57
C ILE A 8 -19.85 -14.98 -9.75
N SER A 9 -18.97 -15.96 -9.90
CA SER A 9 -19.37 -17.35 -10.15
C SER A 9 -18.70 -18.32 -9.19
N GLY A 10 -19.27 -19.53 -9.11
CA GLY A 10 -18.73 -20.62 -8.30
C GLY A 10 -18.79 -20.35 -6.79
N PRO A 11 -17.78 -20.79 -6.01
CA PRO A 11 -17.82 -20.75 -4.54
C PRO A 11 -17.96 -19.35 -3.94
N ALA A 12 -17.56 -18.30 -4.66
CA ALA A 12 -17.69 -16.92 -4.19
C ALA A 12 -19.15 -16.44 -4.21
N ALA A 13 -19.94 -16.87 -5.19
CA ALA A 13 -21.35 -16.52 -5.30
C ALA A 13 -22.18 -17.16 -4.18
N GLU A 14 -21.89 -18.41 -3.84
CA GLU A 14 -22.57 -19.11 -2.73
C GLU A 14 -22.24 -18.45 -1.38
N LYS A 15 -20.97 -18.08 -1.15
CA LYS A 15 -20.58 -17.34 0.05
C LYS A 15 -21.27 -15.99 0.16
N LEU A 16 -21.40 -15.26 -0.95
CA LEU A 16 -22.11 -13.98 -0.97
C LEU A 16 -23.58 -14.17 -0.59
N ARG A 17 -24.28 -15.16 -1.18
CA ARG A 17 -25.67 -15.46 -0.83
C ARG A 17 -25.84 -15.80 0.65
N HIS A 18 -24.98 -16.65 1.19
CA HIS A 18 -25.02 -16.98 2.62
C HIS A 18 -24.80 -15.75 3.52
N LEU A 19 -23.91 -14.83 3.14
CA LEU A 19 -23.68 -13.60 3.90
C LEU A 19 -24.87 -12.64 3.83
N VAL A 20 -25.52 -12.52 2.66
CA VAL A 20 -26.75 -11.74 2.49
C VAL A 20 -27.86 -12.27 3.39
N GLU A 21 -28.05 -13.59 3.42
CA GLU A 21 -29.07 -14.23 4.26
C GLU A 21 -28.76 -14.08 5.75
N ALA A 22 -27.50 -14.26 6.15
CA ALA A 22 -27.07 -14.19 7.54
C ALA A 22 -27.12 -12.76 8.11
N GLU A 23 -26.71 -11.76 7.31
CA GLU A 23 -26.61 -10.38 7.77
C GLU A 23 -27.86 -9.54 7.45
N GLN A 24 -28.78 -10.03 6.63
CA GLN A 24 -29.96 -9.29 6.12
C GLN A 24 -29.58 -7.97 5.43
N ARG A 25 -28.43 -7.95 4.76
CA ARG A 25 -27.88 -6.79 4.06
C ARG A 25 -27.92 -6.98 2.55
N SER A 26 -27.88 -5.88 1.80
CA SER A 26 -27.87 -5.99 0.34
C SER A 26 -26.53 -6.50 -0.19
N GLU A 27 -26.56 -7.26 -1.30
CA GLU A 27 -25.35 -7.74 -1.99
C GLU A 27 -24.38 -6.60 -2.30
N ALA A 28 -24.91 -5.45 -2.73
CA ALA A 28 -24.11 -4.28 -3.08
C ALA A 28 -23.34 -3.69 -1.88
N GLU A 29 -23.94 -3.70 -0.69
CA GLU A 29 -23.28 -3.23 0.53
C GLU A 29 -22.19 -4.19 0.98
N ILE A 30 -22.46 -5.48 0.95
CA ILE A 30 -21.47 -6.51 1.32
C ILE A 30 -20.27 -6.45 0.36
N VAL A 31 -20.51 -6.35 -0.94
CA VAL A 31 -19.46 -6.24 -1.95
C VAL A 31 -18.67 -4.93 -1.80
N ARG A 32 -19.33 -3.82 -1.50
CA ARG A 32 -18.66 -2.54 -1.25
C ARG A 32 -17.73 -2.63 -0.05
N ASP A 33 -18.22 -3.13 1.08
CA ASP A 33 -17.43 -3.26 2.30
C ASP A 33 -16.27 -4.24 2.12
N ALA A 34 -16.50 -5.35 1.40
CA ALA A 34 -15.45 -6.30 1.04
C ALA A 34 -14.38 -5.66 0.16
N LEU A 35 -14.76 -4.79 -0.78
CA LEU A 35 -13.80 -4.04 -1.60
C LEU A 35 -13.02 -3.01 -0.79
N GLU A 36 -13.67 -2.29 0.13
CA GLU A 36 -13.00 -1.36 1.05
C GLU A 36 -11.99 -2.08 1.97
N ALA A 37 -12.35 -3.27 2.45
CA ALA A 37 -11.49 -4.10 3.27
C ALA A 37 -10.36 -4.78 2.48
N TYR A 38 -10.61 -5.17 1.22
CA TYR A 38 -9.62 -5.83 0.36
C TYR A 38 -8.61 -4.85 -0.23
N ALA A 39 -9.07 -3.66 -0.58
CA ALA A 39 -8.25 -2.55 -1.04
C ALA A 39 -8.19 -1.47 0.04
N PRO A 40 -7.65 -1.76 1.26
CA PRO A 40 -7.30 -0.68 2.15
C PRO A 40 -6.37 0.19 1.34
N SER A 41 -6.58 1.50 1.36
CA SER A 41 -5.81 2.45 0.57
C SER A 41 -4.31 2.17 0.77
N LYS A 42 -3.74 1.32 -0.09
CA LYS A 42 -2.31 1.08 -0.14
C LYS A 42 -1.86 2.34 -0.81
N ARG A 43 -1.72 3.39 0.00
CA ARG A 43 -1.10 4.65 -0.38
C ARG A 43 0.27 4.19 -0.82
N ARG A 44 0.40 3.94 -2.12
CA ARG A 44 1.66 3.52 -2.70
C ARG A 44 2.58 4.66 -2.31
N LEU A 45 3.52 4.36 -1.41
CA LEU A 45 4.49 5.32 -1.00
C LEU A 45 5.08 5.90 -2.29
N PRO A 46 5.20 7.24 -2.41
CA PRO A 46 5.81 7.84 -3.58
C PRO A 46 7.12 7.10 -3.88
N LYS A 47 7.40 6.85 -5.17
CA LYS A 47 8.68 6.24 -5.56
C LYS A 47 9.80 7.07 -4.90
N GLY A 48 10.58 6.45 -4.02
CA GLY A 48 11.64 7.12 -3.27
C GLY A 48 11.36 7.48 -1.81
N ALA A 49 10.14 7.29 -1.31
CA ALA A 49 9.88 7.47 0.12
C ALA A 49 10.69 6.44 0.95
N GLY A 50 11.54 6.93 1.85
CA GLY A 50 12.43 6.11 2.68
C GLY A 50 13.78 5.76 2.04
N LEU A 51 13.99 5.99 0.72
CA LEU A 51 15.27 5.64 0.06
C LEU A 51 16.47 6.44 0.60
N TYR A 52 16.22 7.60 1.20
CA TYR A 52 17.26 8.48 1.75
C TYR A 52 17.19 8.60 3.27
N HIS A 53 16.38 7.74 3.93
CA HIS A 53 16.30 7.74 5.38
C HIS A 53 17.48 6.95 5.95
N SER A 54 18.63 7.61 6.05
CA SER A 54 19.85 7.07 6.66
C SER A 54 19.74 6.86 8.18
N GLY A 55 18.59 7.21 8.79
CA GLY A 55 18.40 7.27 10.24
C GLY A 55 19.20 8.41 10.92
N ARG A 56 19.89 9.22 10.12
CA ARG A 56 20.80 10.28 10.56
C ARG A 56 20.27 11.64 10.14
N SER A 57 19.87 12.45 11.12
CA SER A 57 19.40 13.84 10.91
C SER A 57 20.54 14.83 10.63
N ASP A 58 21.78 14.43 10.90
CA ASP A 58 22.99 15.24 10.79
C ASP A 58 23.71 15.08 9.44
N THR A 59 23.18 14.25 8.53
CA THR A 59 23.81 13.96 7.23
C THR A 59 24.15 15.24 6.45
N CYS A 60 23.29 16.26 6.48
CA CYS A 60 23.56 17.55 5.81
C CYS A 60 24.67 18.36 6.49
N GLN A 61 24.77 18.31 7.82
CA GLN A 61 25.78 19.05 8.58
C GLN A 61 27.16 18.41 8.43
N ASN A 62 27.20 17.08 8.28
CA ASN A 62 28.43 16.29 8.20
C ASN A 62 28.81 15.89 6.76
N ALA A 63 28.16 16.47 5.74
CA ALA A 63 28.33 16.08 4.34
C ALA A 63 29.80 16.09 3.90
N GLU A 64 30.55 17.14 4.24
CA GLU A 64 31.98 17.22 3.88
C GLU A 64 32.83 16.13 4.54
N GLN A 65 32.54 15.79 5.79
CA GLN A 65 33.29 14.76 6.51
C GLN A 65 32.99 13.37 5.93
N ILE A 66 31.72 13.09 5.67
CA ILE A 66 31.26 11.84 5.05
C ILE A 66 31.91 11.66 3.68
N LEU A 67 31.98 12.72 2.87
CA LEU A 67 32.63 12.68 1.55
C LEU A 67 34.15 12.46 1.67
N ARG A 68 34.83 13.14 2.60
CA ARG A 68 36.27 12.93 2.82
C ARG A 68 36.60 11.50 3.24
N ASP A 69 35.78 10.92 4.12
CA ASP A 69 35.98 9.54 4.57
C ASP A 69 35.67 8.54 3.44
N ALA A 70 34.66 8.79 2.61
CA ALA A 70 34.37 7.97 1.43
C ALA A 70 35.51 7.96 0.39
N VAL A 71 36.19 9.11 0.19
CA VAL A 71 37.38 9.22 -0.67
C VAL A 71 38.56 8.43 -0.07
N LYS A 72 38.81 8.55 1.24
CA LYS A 72 39.87 7.77 1.91
C LYS A 72 39.62 6.27 1.82
N GLU A 73 38.37 5.84 1.91
CA GLU A 73 37.96 4.44 1.80
C GLU A 73 37.88 3.94 0.33
N GLY A 74 38.17 4.79 -0.66
CA GLY A 74 38.13 4.45 -2.08
C GLY A 74 36.72 4.18 -2.63
N LYS A 75 35.67 4.59 -1.90
CA LYS A 75 34.26 4.40 -2.27
C LYS A 75 33.71 5.53 -3.13
N TRP A 76 34.47 6.62 -3.28
CA TRP A 76 34.14 7.76 -4.10
C TRP A 76 35.41 8.26 -4.83
N PRO A 77 35.35 8.55 -6.15
CA PRO A 77 36.49 9.01 -6.93
C PRO A 77 36.96 10.42 -6.55
#